data_AF-A0A7X5X266-F1
#
_entry.id   AF-A0A7X5X266-F1
#
_cell.length_a   1.000
_cell.length_b   1.000
_cell.length_c   1.000
_cell.angle_alpha   90.00
_cell.angle_beta   90.00
_cell.angle_gamma   90.00
#
_symmetry.space_group_name_H-M   'P 1'
#
loop_
_entity.id
_entity.type
_entity.pdbx_description
1 polymer ?
#
loop_
_entity_poly.entity_id
_entity_poly.type
_entity_poly.pdbx_seq_one_letter_code
_entity_poly.pdbx_strand_id
1 'polypeptide(L)' 'MTTPEEPKDPFADEAWRAAIEHAAGCLSCRTPGAKCETGERLLHAYEEAARQARPGPAFAQTPKHPTQEVEL' A
#
# COMPACT_ATOMS: atom_id res chain seq x y z
N MET A 1 1.99 21.17 12.33
CA MET A 1 1.90 19.70 12.20
C MET A 1 2.15 19.34 10.74
N THR A 2 3.40 19.38 10.30
CA THR A 2 3.77 18.95 8.96
C THR A 2 4.12 17.47 9.05
N THR A 3 3.19 16.62 8.61
CA THR A 3 3.50 15.22 8.30
C THR A 3 4.69 15.24 7.33
N PRO A 4 5.76 14.46 7.58
CA PRO A 4 6.83 14.33 6.60
C PRO A 4 6.20 13.88 5.29
N GLU A 5 6.45 14.63 4.23
CA GLU A 5 6.09 14.25 2.87
C GLU A 5 6.88 12.97 2.56
N GLU A 6 6.25 11.82 2.84
CA GLU A 6 6.74 10.51 2.43
C GLU A 6 7.06 10.62 0.93
N PRO A 7 8.25 10.16 0.47
CA PRO A 7 8.60 10.20 -0.94
C PRO A 7 7.55 9.43 -1.73
N LYS A 8 6.57 10.18 -2.25
CA LYS A 8 5.46 9.62 -2.99
C LYS A 8 6.01 9.36 -4.38
N ASP A 9 6.27 8.09 -4.64
CA ASP A 9 6.69 7.65 -5.96
C ASP A 9 5.66 8.14 -6.99
N PRO A 10 6.09 8.87 -8.04
CA PRO A 10 5.19 9.49 -9.00
C PRO A 10 4.36 8.44 -9.74
N PHE A 11 4.92 7.26 -10.00
CA PHE A 11 4.21 6.16 -10.64
C PHE A 11 3.13 5.57 -9.72
N ALA A 12 3.39 5.47 -8.42
CA ALA A 12 2.37 5.12 -7.43
C ALA A 12 1.24 6.18 -7.34
N ASP A 13 1.56 7.47 -7.44
CA ASP A 13 0.53 8.54 -7.43
C ASP A 13 -0.35 8.50 -8.70
N GLU A 14 0.27 8.32 -9.88
CA GLU A 14 -0.45 8.22 -11.15
C GLU A 14 -1.34 6.98 -11.20
N ALA A 15 -0.83 5.82 -10.78
CA ALA A 15 -1.61 4.58 -10.71
C ALA A 15 -2.81 4.70 -9.75
N TRP A 16 -2.59 5.32 -8.59
CA TRP A 16 -3.66 5.59 -7.63
C TRP A 16 -4.73 6.54 -8.19
N ARG A 17 -4.30 7.62 -8.85
CA ARG A 17 -5.22 8.59 -9.45
C ARG A 17 -6.07 7.94 -10.55
N ALA A 18 -5.46 7.17 -11.43
CA ALA A 18 -6.16 6.42 -12.48
C ALA A 18 -7.18 5.42 -11.91
N ALA A 19 -6.86 4.74 -10.80
CA ALA A 19 -7.80 3.86 -10.12
C ALA A 19 -9.04 4.59 -9.59
N ILE A 20 -8.87 5.77 -8.98
CA ILE A 20 -9.97 6.60 -8.49
C ILE A 20 -10.82 7.11 -9.65
N GLU A 21 -10.20 7.65 -10.70
CA GLU A 21 -10.90 8.16 -11.88
C GLU A 21 -11.72 7.05 -12.55
N HIS A 22 -11.16 5.85 -12.66
CA HIS A 22 -11.86 4.69 -13.20
C HIS A 22 -13.06 4.30 -12.31
N ALA A 23 -12.89 4.23 -10.99
CA ALA A 23 -13.97 3.89 -10.07
C ALA A 23 -15.12 4.91 -10.11
N ALA A 24 -14.83 6.19 -10.32
CA ALA A 24 -15.84 7.24 -10.47
C ALA A 24 -16.70 7.05 -11.73
N GLY A 25 -16.09 6.59 -12.84
CA GLY A 25 -16.78 6.36 -14.12
C GLY A 25 -17.45 4.99 -14.23
N CYS A 26 -16.89 3.95 -13.62
CA CYS A 26 -17.29 2.57 -13.85
C CYS A 26 -18.51 2.15 -13.02
N LEU A 27 -19.57 1.64 -13.66
CA LEU A 27 -20.76 1.14 -12.96
C LEU A 27 -20.44 -0.14 -12.15
N SER A 28 -19.58 -1.01 -12.67
CA SER A 28 -19.16 -2.22 -11.97
C SER A 28 -18.42 -1.87 -10.67
N CYS A 29 -17.49 -0.91 -10.69
CA CYS A 29 -16.80 -0.47 -9.47
C CYS A 29 -17.74 0.19 -8.45
N ARG A 30 -18.83 0.81 -8.91
CA ARG A 30 -19.86 1.42 -8.05
C ARG A 30 -20.87 0.41 -7.52
N THR A 31 -20.92 -0.80 -8.07
CA THR A 31 -21.86 -1.85 -7.67
C THR A 31 -21.20 -2.74 -6.61
N PRO A 32 -21.71 -2.78 -5.37
CA PRO A 32 -21.18 -3.68 -4.35
C PRO A 32 -21.21 -5.13 -4.83
N GLY A 33 -20.07 -5.82 -4.72
CA GLY A 33 -19.92 -7.22 -5.11
C GLY A 33 -19.70 -7.46 -6.61
N ALA A 34 -19.75 -6.43 -7.46
CA ALA A 34 -19.32 -6.57 -8.85
C ALA A 34 -17.80 -6.44 -8.95
N LYS A 35 -17.17 -7.35 -9.71
CA LYS A 35 -15.75 -7.28 -10.04
C LYS A 35 -15.54 -6.49 -11.31
N CYS A 36 -14.45 -5.72 -11.35
CA CYS A 36 -14.04 -4.99 -12.54
C CYS A 36 -12.57 -5.28 -12.80
N GLU A 37 -12.29 -6.03 -13.88
CA GLU A 37 -10.94 -6.41 -14.26
C GLU A 37 -10.01 -5.19 -14.42
N THR A 38 -10.52 -4.10 -15.01
CA THR A 38 -9.76 -2.85 -15.17
C THR A 38 -9.43 -2.22 -13.82
N GLY A 39 -10.40 -2.15 -12.90
CA GLY A 39 -10.17 -1.65 -11.54
C GLY A 39 -9.17 -2.51 -10.77
N GLU A 40 -9.26 -3.84 -10.89
CA GLU A 40 -8.32 -4.78 -10.26
C GLU A 40 -6.89 -4.59 -10.80
N ARG A 41 -6.72 -4.41 -12.12
CA ARG A 41 -5.40 -4.12 -12.71
C ARG A 41 -4.82 -2.79 -12.25
N LEU A 42 -5.64 -1.75 -12.14
CA LEU A 42 -5.20 -0.43 -11.68
C LEU A 42 -4.78 -0.46 -10.20
N LEU A 43 -5.54 -1.14 -9.35
CA LEU A 43 -5.19 -1.35 -7.95
C LEU A 43 -3.89 -2.15 -7.81
N HIS A 44 -3.75 -3.24 -8.58
CA HIS A 44 -2.53 -4.04 -8.56
C HIS A 44 -1.29 -3.24 -8.97
N ALA A 45 -1.40 -2.40 -10.01
CA ALA A 45 -0.32 -1.53 -10.44
C ALA A 45 0.10 -0.53 -9.34
N TYR A 46 -0.88 0.05 -8.64
CA TYR A 46 -0.62 0.90 -7.47
C TYR A 46 0.07 0.13 -6.34
N GLU A 47 -0.40 -1.07 -6.00
CA GLU A 47 0.19 -1.88 -4.93
C GLU A 47 1.65 -2.25 -5.22
N GLU A 48 1.96 -2.64 -6.45
CA GLU A 48 3.33 -2.93 -6.88
C GLU A 48 4.22 -1.68 -6.86
N ALA A 49 3.69 -0.53 -7.27
CA ALA A 49 4.40 0.75 -7.20
C ALA A 49 4.66 1.17 -5.73
N ALA A 50 3.65 1.05 -4.88
CA ALA A 50 3.74 1.35 -3.46
C ALA A 50 4.74 0.41 -2.74
N ARG A 51 4.81 -0.86 -3.14
CA ARG A 51 5.80 -1.81 -2.60
C ARG A 51 7.23 -1.41 -2.97
N GLN A 52 7.43 -0.91 -4.19
CA GLN A 52 8.75 -0.45 -4.66
C GLN A 52 9.15 0.90 -4.05
N ALA A 53 8.19 1.79 -3.83
CA ALA A 53 8.38 3.10 -3.20
C ALA A 53 8.77 2.99 -1.72
N ARG A 54 8.27 1.96 -1.03
CA ARG A 54 8.66 1.70 0.36
C ARG A 54 10.00 0.97 0.36
N PRO A 55 11.07 1.52 0.96
CA PRO A 55 12.22 0.68 1.33
C PRO A 55 11.64 -0.41 2.22
N GLY A 56 11.74 -1.67 1.77
CA GLY A 56 11.08 -2.78 2.42
C GLY A 56 11.36 -2.75 3.92
N PRO A 57 10.41 -3.13 4.79
CA PRO A 57 10.77 -3.34 6.17
C PRO A 57 11.88 -4.38 6.14
N ALA A 58 13.11 -3.96 6.49
CA ALA A 58 13.95 -4.83 7.28
C ALA A 58 12.98 -5.36 8.33
N PHE A 59 12.66 -6.65 8.23
CA PHE A 59 11.96 -7.35 9.27
C PHE A 59 12.84 -7.16 10.52
N ALA A 60 12.64 -6.06 11.24
CA ALA A 60 12.86 -5.97 12.66
C ALA A 60 11.80 -6.89 13.24
N GLN A 61 12.07 -8.19 13.10
CA GLN A 61 11.69 -9.16 14.07
C GLN A 61 12.15 -8.53 15.38
N THR A 62 11.22 -7.94 16.12
CA THR A 62 11.48 -7.58 17.50
C THR A 62 12.03 -8.85 18.13
N PRO A 63 13.30 -8.88 18.60
CA PRO A 63 13.73 -10.02 19.40
C PRO A 63 12.75 -10.06 20.57
N LYS A 64 11.99 -11.14 20.63
CA LYS A 64 11.08 -11.42 21.73
C LYS A 64 11.98 -11.45 22.97
N HIS A 65 11.73 -10.55 23.91
CA HIS A 65 12.38 -10.41 25.22
C HIS A 65 13.29 -11.59 25.62
N PRO A 66 14.61 -11.41 25.86
CA PRO A 66 15.32 -12.34 26.71
C PRO A 66 14.92 -12.02 28.16
N THR A 67 14.03 -12.82 28.72
CA THR A 67 13.91 -12.94 30.16
C THR A 67 14.94 -13.96 30.63
N GLN A 68 15.65 -13.57 31.70
CA GLN A 68 16.50 -14.35 32.62
C GLN A 68 18.00 -14.24 32.37
N GLU A 69 18.66 -13.45 33.22
CA GLU A 69 19.68 -13.95 34.16
C GLU A 69 19.54 -13.16 35.48
N VAL A 70 18.92 -13.77 36.49
CA VAL A 70 19.13 -13.40 37.90
C VAL A 70 20.42 -14.10 38.30
N GLU A 71 21.48 -13.34 38.49
CA GLU A 71 22.74 -13.82 39.05
C GLU A 71 22.60 -13.90 40.58
N LEU A 72 23.02 -15.04 41.15
CA LEU A 72 22.94 -15.40 42.58
C LEU A 72 23.92 -14.59 43.45
#